data_AF-A0A7I9ZGF4-F1
#
_entry.id   AF-A0A7I9ZGF4-F1
#
_cell.length_a   1.000
_cell.length_b   1.000
_cell.length_c   1.000
_cell.angle_alpha   90.00
_cell.angle_beta   90.00
_cell.angle_gamma   90.00
#
_symmetry.space_group_name_H-M   'P 1'
#
loop_
_entity.id
_entity.type
_entity.pdbx_description
1 polymer ?
#
loop_
_entity_poly.entity_id
_entity_poly.type
_entity_poly.pdbx_seq_one_letter_code
_entity_poly.pdbx_strand_id
1 'polypeptide(L)'
;MSAALMDMARAERRELAEFLQTLSPQQWEAASLCAGWSVRHVVAHMISYEDLGARGLLMRFAKGRILHANQVGVDEYAALTPQQLVAFLEDHLHPRGLTAGFGGMIALVDATIHHQDIRRPLALPRWIPPDRLRRVLGFMPANPRLGVPWRIRGLRLCADDVDWAHGRGPEVVGTGEALLMAMAGRPAVLGELTGAGHAILATRL
;
A
#
# COMPACT_ATOMS: atom_id res chain seq x y z
N MET A 1 -14.61 9.35 14.65
CA MET A 1 -13.75 8.30 14.07
C MET A 1 -13.36 8.58 12.62
N SER A 2 -14.29 8.95 11.72
CA SER A 2 -14.00 9.25 10.31
C SER A 2 -12.99 10.40 10.11
N ALA A 3 -13.15 11.53 10.81
CA ALA A 3 -12.22 12.67 10.71
C ALA A 3 -10.75 12.28 11.00
N ALA A 4 -10.53 11.45 12.04
CA ALA A 4 -9.18 10.98 12.39
C ALA A 4 -8.55 10.08 11.32
N LEU A 5 -9.32 9.25 10.62
CA LEU A 5 -8.80 8.40 9.53
C LEU A 5 -8.44 9.23 8.30
N MET A 6 -9.27 10.22 7.97
CA MET A 6 -8.99 11.13 6.87
C MET A 6 -7.72 11.95 7.13
N ASP A 7 -7.53 12.42 8.37
CA ASP A 7 -6.32 13.14 8.78
C ASP A 7 -5.08 12.24 8.72
N MET A 8 -5.18 10.98 9.14
CA MET A 8 -4.09 10.00 8.99
C MET A 8 -3.74 9.75 7.52
N ALA A 9 -4.74 9.57 6.65
CA ALA A 9 -4.52 9.36 5.22
C ALA A 9 -3.86 10.58 4.56
N ARG A 10 -4.31 11.79 4.93
CA ARG A 10 -3.71 13.04 4.47
C ARG A 10 -2.26 13.18 4.95
N ALA A 11 -1.97 12.82 6.19
CA ALA A 11 -0.62 12.86 6.73
C ALA A 11 0.31 11.86 6.01
N GLU A 12 -0.14 10.63 5.76
CA GLU A 12 0.63 9.65 4.97
C GLU A 12 0.95 10.16 3.57
N ARG A 13 -0.02 10.73 2.85
CA ARG A 13 0.23 11.28 1.52
C ARG A 13 1.21 12.44 1.53
N ARG A 14 1.17 13.26 2.57
CA ARG A 14 2.13 14.36 2.73
C ARG A 14 3.53 13.81 2.94
N GLU A 15 3.70 12.86 3.85
CA GLU A 15 4.97 12.17 4.10
C GLU A 15 5.49 11.49 2.82
N LEU A 16 4.60 10.96 1.97
CA LEU A 16 4.98 10.41 0.67
C LEU A 16 5.49 11.49 -0.27
N ALA A 17 4.75 12.58 -0.44
CA ALA A 17 5.12 13.67 -1.33
C ALA A 17 6.49 14.26 -0.94
N GLU A 18 6.68 14.55 0.35
CA GLU A 18 7.95 15.04 0.90
C GLU A 18 9.10 14.07 0.62
N PHE A 19 8.87 12.76 0.77
CA PHE A 19 9.87 11.74 0.45
C PHE A 19 10.18 11.67 -1.04
N LEU A 20 9.17 11.70 -1.91
CA LEU A 20 9.32 11.59 -3.36
C LEU A 20 10.15 12.75 -3.94
N GLN A 21 10.08 13.94 -3.34
CA GLN A 21 10.92 15.08 -3.68
C GLN A 21 12.42 14.85 -3.42
N THR A 22 12.76 13.93 -2.51
CA THR A 22 14.17 13.61 -2.18
C THR A 22 14.82 12.62 -3.15
N LEU A 23 14.02 11.97 -3.99
CA LEU A 23 14.50 10.90 -4.86
C LEU A 23 15.25 11.45 -6.07
N SER A 24 16.37 10.84 -6.41
CA SER A 24 17.09 11.14 -7.65
C SER A 24 16.31 10.66 -8.88
N PRO A 25 16.60 11.19 -10.08
CA PRO A 25 16.01 10.69 -11.32
C PRO A 25 16.20 9.17 -11.51
N GLN A 26 17.35 8.62 -11.09
CA GLN A 26 17.62 7.18 -11.18
C GLN A 26 16.76 6.38 -10.21
N GLN A 27 16.50 6.89 -9.00
CA GLN A 27 15.63 6.23 -8.02
C GLN A 27 14.17 6.21 -8.47
N TRP A 28 13.71 7.23 -9.20
CA TRP A 28 12.38 7.26 -9.81
C TRP A 28 12.16 6.16 -10.86
N GLU A 29 13.22 5.76 -11.56
CA GLU A 29 13.17 4.70 -12.57
C GLU A 29 13.57 3.32 -12.02
N ALA A 30 13.98 3.23 -10.75
CA ALA A 30 14.31 1.97 -10.10
C ALA A 30 13.09 1.07 -9.95
N ALA A 31 13.32 -0.25 -9.98
CA ALA A 31 12.27 -1.23 -9.77
C ALA A 31 11.66 -1.12 -8.36
N SER A 32 10.33 -1.25 -8.28
CA SER A 32 9.58 -1.31 -7.02
C SER A 32 9.28 -2.77 -6.62
N LEU A 33 8.65 -2.97 -5.47
CA LEU A 33 8.10 -4.29 -5.11
C LEU A 33 6.83 -4.67 -5.90
N CYS A 34 6.22 -3.72 -6.62
CA CYS A 34 5.18 -4.02 -7.59
C CYS A 34 5.85 -4.56 -8.87
N ALA A 35 5.65 -5.85 -9.16
CA ALA A 35 6.29 -6.52 -10.28
C ALA A 35 6.05 -5.77 -11.61
N GLY A 36 7.14 -5.48 -12.34
CA GLY A 36 7.09 -4.74 -13.61
C GLY A 36 6.94 -3.23 -13.48
N TRP A 37 6.82 -2.69 -12.25
CA TRP A 37 6.65 -1.26 -12.01
C TRP A 37 7.90 -0.62 -11.42
N SER A 38 8.30 0.52 -11.97
CA SER A 38 9.26 1.41 -11.33
C SER A 38 8.59 2.22 -10.23
N VAL A 39 9.37 2.96 -9.46
CA VAL A 39 8.84 3.95 -8.49
C VAL A 39 7.86 4.90 -9.17
N ARG A 40 8.19 5.41 -10.38
CA ARG A 40 7.28 6.26 -11.16
C ARG A 40 5.93 5.60 -11.43
N HIS A 41 5.92 4.33 -11.81
CA HIS A 41 4.70 3.58 -12.07
C HIS A 41 3.84 3.40 -10.80
N VAL A 42 4.46 3.14 -9.64
CA VAL A 42 3.73 3.07 -8.37
C VAL A 42 3.06 4.41 -8.04
N VAL A 43 3.78 5.53 -8.16
CA VAL A 43 3.21 6.85 -7.87
C VAL A 43 2.08 7.19 -8.86
N ALA A 44 2.28 6.92 -10.15
CA ALA A 44 1.25 7.08 -11.17
C ALA A 44 -0.02 6.27 -10.83
N HIS A 45 0.13 5.01 -10.39
CA HIS A 45 -0.99 4.18 -9.94
C HIS A 45 -1.78 4.84 -8.80
N MET A 46 -1.08 5.28 -7.75
CA MET A 46 -1.69 5.88 -6.56
C MET A 46 -2.57 7.09 -6.91
N ILE A 47 -2.07 7.98 -7.78
CA ILE A 47 -2.81 9.18 -8.16
C ILE A 47 -3.90 8.92 -9.21
N SER A 48 -3.79 7.84 -9.98
CA SER A 48 -4.69 7.54 -11.11
C SER A 48 -6.15 7.31 -10.71
N TYR A 49 -6.45 7.20 -9.42
CA TYR A 49 -7.78 6.99 -8.85
C TYR A 49 -8.39 8.24 -8.19
N GLU A 50 -7.62 9.32 -7.99
CA GLU A 50 -8.05 10.48 -7.18
C GLU A 50 -9.24 11.23 -7.79
N ASP A 51 -9.19 11.48 -9.09
CA ASP A 51 -10.22 12.23 -9.80
C ASP A 51 -11.17 11.33 -10.60
N LEU A 52 -11.09 10.00 -10.40
CA LEU A 52 -12.04 9.08 -11.02
C LEU A 52 -13.38 9.12 -10.30
N GLY A 53 -14.34 9.84 -10.88
CA GLY A 53 -15.75 9.66 -10.56
C GLY A 53 -16.23 8.23 -10.90
N ALA A 54 -17.41 7.84 -10.43
CA ALA A 54 -17.93 6.47 -10.59
C ALA A 54 -17.92 5.97 -12.06
N ARG A 55 -18.22 6.85 -13.03
CA ARG A 55 -18.14 6.55 -14.46
C ARG A 55 -16.71 6.28 -14.92
N GLY A 56 -15.75 7.10 -14.49
CA GLY A 56 -14.33 6.93 -14.81
C GLY A 56 -13.78 5.63 -14.22
N LEU A 57 -14.17 5.30 -12.99
CA LEU A 57 -13.80 4.04 -12.35
C LEU A 57 -14.37 2.82 -13.09
N LEU A 58 -15.64 2.87 -13.49
CA LEU A 58 -16.27 1.82 -14.31
C LEU A 58 -15.56 1.65 -15.65
N MET A 59 -15.25 2.75 -16.34
CA MET A 59 -14.48 2.73 -17.58
C MET A 59 -13.09 2.14 -17.39
N ARG A 60 -12.41 2.45 -16.27
CA ARG A 60 -11.09 1.89 -15.95
C ARG A 60 -11.16 0.38 -15.77
N PHE A 61 -12.13 -0.12 -15.00
CA PHE A 61 -12.34 -1.55 -14.85
C PHE A 61 -12.71 -2.23 -16.17
N ALA A 62 -13.56 -1.61 -16.99
CA ALA A 62 -13.92 -2.15 -18.30
C ALA A 62 -12.70 -2.26 -19.24
N LYS A 63 -11.92 -1.18 -19.39
CA LYS A 63 -10.69 -1.16 -20.19
C LYS A 63 -9.66 -2.20 -19.71
N GLY A 64 -9.48 -2.29 -18.39
CA GLY A 64 -8.54 -3.23 -17.78
C GLY A 64 -9.04 -4.67 -17.72
N ARG A 65 -10.25 -4.98 -18.20
CA ARG A 65 -10.92 -6.28 -17.99
C ARG A 65 -10.87 -6.71 -16.51
N ILE A 66 -11.05 -5.73 -15.62
CA ILE A 66 -10.93 -5.79 -14.16
C ILE A 66 -9.48 -6.04 -13.67
N LEU A 67 -8.82 -7.07 -14.18
CA LEU A 67 -7.50 -7.52 -13.73
C LEU A 67 -6.36 -6.54 -14.06
N HIS A 68 -6.47 -5.79 -15.16
CA HIS A 68 -5.46 -4.84 -15.64
C HIS A 68 -5.87 -3.39 -15.45
N ALA A 69 -6.92 -3.13 -14.65
CA ALA A 69 -7.41 -1.77 -14.39
C ALA A 69 -6.31 -0.86 -13.82
N ASN A 70 -5.41 -1.44 -13.03
CA ASN A 70 -4.25 -0.74 -12.48
C ASN A 70 -3.24 -0.36 -13.57
N GLN A 71 -2.91 -1.26 -14.50
CA GLN A 71 -1.98 -0.97 -15.59
C GLN A 71 -2.52 0.13 -16.50
N VAL A 72 -3.81 0.11 -16.83
CA VAL A 72 -4.44 1.19 -17.61
C VAL A 72 -4.28 2.55 -16.93
N GLY A 73 -4.34 2.60 -15.60
CA GLY A 73 -4.09 3.83 -14.84
C GLY A 73 -2.66 4.31 -14.90
N VAL A 74 -1.71 3.40 -14.78
CA VAL A 74 -0.29 3.73 -14.94
C VAL A 74 -0.02 4.26 -16.35
N ASP A 75 -0.55 3.60 -17.37
CA ASP A 75 -0.36 3.99 -18.77
C ASP A 75 -0.97 5.36 -19.08
N GLU A 76 -2.14 5.68 -18.52
CA GLU A 76 -2.80 7.00 -18.66
C GLU A 76 -1.95 8.14 -18.07
N TYR A 77 -1.06 7.84 -17.12
CA TYR A 77 -0.20 8.81 -16.43
C TYR A 77 1.29 8.66 -16.81
N ALA A 78 1.62 7.76 -17.75
CA ALA A 78 3.01 7.43 -18.09
C ALA A 78 3.80 8.60 -18.71
N ALA A 79 3.10 9.59 -19.28
CA ALA A 79 3.71 10.79 -19.86
C ALA A 79 4.07 11.86 -18.82
N LEU A 80 3.63 11.73 -17.56
CA LEU A 80 3.92 12.71 -16.52
C LEU A 80 5.36 12.56 -16.00
N THR A 81 6.01 13.69 -15.80
CA THR A 81 7.31 13.74 -15.14
C THR A 81 7.18 13.46 -13.64
N PRO A 82 8.24 13.00 -12.97
CA PRO A 82 8.27 12.90 -11.50
C PRO A 82 7.75 14.15 -10.78
N GLN A 83 8.11 15.33 -11.25
CA GLN A 83 7.68 16.60 -10.68
C GLN A 83 6.17 16.82 -10.85
N GLN A 84 5.60 16.46 -12.00
CA GLN A 84 4.15 16.54 -12.23
C GLN A 84 3.38 15.54 -11.36
N LEU A 85 3.93 14.34 -11.15
CA LEU A 85 3.34 13.34 -10.26
C LEU A 85 3.32 13.80 -8.81
N VAL A 86 4.42 14.40 -8.34
CA VAL A 86 4.51 14.97 -6.99
C VAL A 86 3.54 16.13 -6.83
N ALA A 87 3.52 17.09 -7.77
CA ALA A 87 2.59 18.21 -7.73
C ALA A 87 1.13 17.74 -7.71
N PHE A 88 0.79 16.72 -8.50
CA PHE A 88 -0.54 16.13 -8.46
C PHE A 88 -0.85 15.54 -7.08
N LEU A 89 0.06 14.78 -6.47
CA LEU A 89 -0.14 14.24 -5.12
C LEU A 89 -0.32 15.34 -4.07
N GLU A 90 0.41 16.45 -4.18
CA GLU A 90 0.32 17.62 -3.30
C GLU A 90 -1.04 18.33 -3.41
N ASP A 91 -1.58 18.44 -4.62
CA ASP A 91 -2.93 18.98 -4.85
C ASP A 91 -4.03 18.05 -4.32
N HIS A 92 -3.70 16.77 -4.09
CA HIS A 92 -4.62 15.70 -3.69
C HIS A 92 -4.27 15.05 -2.35
N LEU A 93 -3.62 15.81 -1.45
CA LEU A 93 -3.30 15.33 -0.11
C LEU A 93 -4.55 14.93 0.68
N HIS A 94 -5.66 15.64 0.50
CA HIS A 94 -6.94 15.22 1.09
C HIS A 94 -7.63 14.23 0.15
N PRO A 95 -7.78 12.94 0.53
CA PRO A 95 -8.39 11.94 -0.35
C PRO A 95 -9.80 12.33 -0.81
N ARG A 96 -10.13 12.01 -2.07
CA ARG A 96 -11.46 12.23 -2.66
C ARG A 96 -11.95 10.98 -3.39
N GLY A 97 -13.22 10.97 -3.78
CA GLY A 97 -13.78 9.88 -4.59
C GLY A 97 -13.58 8.49 -3.98
N LEU A 98 -12.99 7.57 -4.75
CA LEU A 98 -12.75 6.20 -4.30
C LEU A 98 -11.82 6.13 -3.08
N THR A 99 -10.75 6.94 -3.07
CA THR A 99 -9.70 6.85 -2.05
C THR A 99 -10.14 7.42 -0.70
N ALA A 100 -11.15 8.29 -0.69
CA ALA A 100 -11.87 8.73 0.51
C ALA A 100 -12.78 7.64 1.15
N GLY A 101 -12.94 6.49 0.49
CA GLY A 101 -13.80 5.40 0.97
C GLY A 101 -13.46 4.91 2.37
N PHE A 102 -14.49 4.45 3.10
CA PHE A 102 -14.41 4.05 4.51
C PHE A 102 -13.80 5.14 5.43
N GLY A 103 -14.09 6.41 5.13
CA GLY A 103 -13.58 7.55 5.91
C GLY A 103 -12.09 7.82 5.69
N GLY A 104 -11.53 7.47 4.54
CA GLY A 104 -10.12 7.63 4.19
C GLY A 104 -9.26 6.37 4.41
N MET A 105 -9.83 5.26 4.88
CA MET A 105 -9.08 4.03 5.11
C MET A 105 -8.46 3.45 3.83
N ILE A 106 -9.11 3.63 2.66
CA ILE A 106 -8.55 3.17 1.39
C ILE A 106 -7.24 3.89 1.10
N ALA A 107 -7.25 5.23 1.09
CA ALA A 107 -6.05 6.03 0.91
C ALA A 107 -4.97 5.73 1.97
N LEU A 108 -5.37 5.48 3.21
CA LEU A 108 -4.45 5.15 4.29
C LEU A 108 -3.71 3.83 4.04
N VAL A 109 -4.44 2.76 3.73
CA VAL A 109 -3.87 1.45 3.40
C VAL A 109 -2.96 1.54 2.17
N ASP A 110 -3.47 2.17 1.12
CA ASP A 110 -2.78 2.33 -0.17
C ASP A 110 -1.44 3.05 0.00
N ALA A 111 -1.43 4.22 0.66
CA ALA A 111 -0.23 4.98 0.91
C ALA A 111 0.76 4.23 1.82
N THR A 112 0.30 3.64 2.92
CA THR A 112 1.20 2.92 3.83
C THR A 112 1.92 1.75 3.13
N ILE A 113 1.22 0.98 2.28
CA ILE A 113 1.83 -0.13 1.52
C ILE A 113 2.77 0.41 0.42
N HIS A 114 2.32 1.38 -0.37
CA HIS A 114 3.11 1.84 -1.53
C HIS A 114 4.33 2.68 -1.14
N HIS A 115 4.33 3.30 0.04
CA HIS A 115 5.57 3.80 0.64
C HIS A 115 6.63 2.70 0.72
N GLN A 116 6.25 1.50 1.17
CA GLN A 116 7.18 0.38 1.34
C GLN A 116 7.53 -0.29 0.01
N ASP A 117 6.58 -0.34 -0.93
CA ASP A 117 6.87 -0.82 -2.29
C ASP A 117 7.96 0.02 -2.98
N ILE A 118 8.07 1.31 -2.64
CA ILE A 118 9.10 2.23 -3.13
C ILE A 118 10.37 2.17 -2.27
N ARG A 119 10.23 2.26 -0.95
CA ARG A 119 11.35 2.47 -0.02
C ARG A 119 12.25 1.26 0.13
N ARG A 120 11.68 0.04 0.14
CA ARG A 120 12.44 -1.19 0.41
C ARG A 120 13.45 -1.50 -0.69
N PRO A 121 13.12 -1.46 -2.00
CA PRO A 121 14.10 -1.65 -3.07
C PRO A 121 15.20 -0.58 -3.09
N LEU A 122 14.90 0.62 -2.57
CA LEU A 122 15.85 1.72 -2.47
C LEU A 122 16.68 1.71 -1.18
N ALA A 123 16.41 0.78 -0.26
CA ALA A 123 17.01 0.73 1.08
C ALA A 123 16.84 2.06 1.87
N LEU A 124 15.68 2.70 1.74
CA LEU A 124 15.34 3.98 2.40
C LEU A 124 14.24 3.78 3.46
N PRO A 125 14.57 3.22 4.64
CA PRO A 125 13.58 2.86 5.64
C PRO A 125 12.77 4.06 6.13
N ARG A 126 11.60 3.79 6.71
CA ARG A 126 10.79 4.76 7.43
C ARG A 126 10.34 4.17 8.75
N TRP A 127 9.96 5.06 9.66
CA TRP A 127 9.15 4.70 10.81
C TRP A 127 7.68 4.99 10.50
N ILE A 128 6.78 4.05 10.78
CA ILE A 128 5.34 4.25 10.65
C ILE A 128 4.78 4.52 12.06
N PRO A 129 4.04 5.63 12.29
CA PRO A 129 3.45 5.89 13.58
C PRO A 129 2.59 4.70 14.09
N PRO A 130 2.80 4.18 15.31
CA PRO A 130 2.14 2.99 15.83
C PRO A 130 0.61 3.04 15.76
N ASP A 131 0.01 4.18 16.07
CA ASP A 131 -1.44 4.37 15.97
C ASP A 131 -1.95 4.16 14.56
N ARG A 132 -1.21 4.67 13.57
CA ARG A 132 -1.54 4.57 12.17
C ARG A 132 -1.39 3.12 11.68
N LEU A 133 -0.28 2.48 12.06
CA LEU A 133 -0.03 1.07 11.74
C LEU A 133 -1.12 0.16 12.32
N ARG A 134 -1.52 0.36 13.59
CA ARG A 134 -2.62 -0.39 14.22
C ARG A 134 -3.95 -0.22 13.48
N ARG A 135 -4.26 0.98 12.97
CA ARG A 135 -5.48 1.21 12.17
C ARG A 135 -5.47 0.39 10.88
N VAL A 136 -4.36 0.41 10.15
CA VAL A 136 -4.19 -0.35 8.90
C VAL A 136 -4.25 -1.85 9.18
N LEU A 137 -3.50 -2.33 10.18
CA LEU A 137 -3.49 -3.73 10.61
C LEU A 137 -4.86 -4.22 11.08
N GLY A 138 -5.67 -3.37 11.73
CA GLY A 138 -7.04 -3.71 12.12
C GLY A 138 -8.00 -3.89 10.93
N PHE A 139 -7.73 -3.24 9.80
CA PHE A 139 -8.58 -3.30 8.61
C PHE A 139 -8.19 -4.42 7.64
N MET A 140 -6.89 -4.66 7.48
CA MET A 140 -6.34 -5.54 6.44
C MET A 140 -6.83 -6.99 6.44
N PRO A 141 -6.98 -7.69 7.59
CA PRO A 141 -7.37 -9.10 7.61
C PRO A 141 -8.68 -9.42 6.87
N ALA A 142 -9.60 -8.46 6.82
CA ALA A 142 -10.92 -8.62 6.19
C ALA A 142 -10.95 -8.16 4.73
N ASN A 143 -9.81 -7.83 4.10
CA ASN A 143 -9.79 -7.27 2.74
C ASN A 143 -9.68 -8.35 1.64
N PRO A 144 -10.79 -8.79 1.01
CA PRO A 144 -10.75 -9.83 -0.01
C PRO A 144 -10.14 -9.36 -1.34
N ARG A 145 -10.13 -8.04 -1.62
CA ARG A 145 -9.60 -7.50 -2.88
C ARG A 145 -8.09 -7.72 -3.01
N LEU A 146 -7.39 -7.81 -1.88
CA LEU A 146 -5.96 -8.12 -1.82
C LEU A 146 -5.68 -9.60 -1.52
N GLY A 147 -6.71 -10.45 -1.47
CA GLY A 147 -6.57 -11.88 -1.15
C GLY A 147 -6.16 -12.16 0.30
N VAL A 148 -6.18 -11.16 1.19
CA VAL A 148 -5.67 -11.25 2.57
C VAL A 148 -6.35 -12.39 3.35
N PRO A 149 -7.70 -12.52 3.39
CA PRO A 149 -8.35 -13.56 4.18
C PRO A 149 -7.90 -14.97 3.81
N TRP A 150 -7.64 -15.23 2.52
CA TRP A 150 -7.13 -16.52 2.07
C TRP A 150 -5.66 -16.71 2.48
N ARG A 151 -4.83 -15.68 2.29
CA ARG A 151 -3.39 -15.70 2.58
C ARG A 151 -3.11 -16.01 4.06
N ILE A 152 -3.85 -15.40 4.98
CA ILE A 152 -3.63 -15.56 6.43
C ILE A 152 -4.49 -16.65 7.09
N ARG A 153 -5.30 -17.38 6.31
CA ARG A 153 -6.25 -18.37 6.85
C ARG A 153 -5.57 -19.43 7.70
N GLY A 154 -6.05 -19.60 8.94
CA GLY A 154 -5.54 -20.60 9.88
C GLY A 154 -4.16 -20.29 10.46
N LEU A 155 -3.70 -19.03 10.36
CA LEU A 155 -2.48 -18.55 10.99
C LEU A 155 -2.83 -17.59 12.14
N ARG A 156 -1.91 -17.45 13.09
CA ARG A 156 -1.93 -16.39 14.09
C ARG A 156 -0.81 -15.40 13.77
N LEU A 157 -1.16 -14.21 13.29
CA LEU A 157 -0.19 -13.15 13.04
C LEU A 157 -0.03 -12.32 14.32
N CYS A 158 1.20 -12.05 14.75
CA CYS A 158 1.50 -11.30 15.97
C CYS A 158 2.59 -10.27 15.71
N ALA A 159 2.24 -8.99 15.85
CA ALA A 159 3.23 -7.92 15.80
C ALA A 159 4.08 -7.92 17.08
N ASP A 160 5.38 -7.69 16.96
CA ASP A 160 6.32 -7.61 18.09
C ASP A 160 6.66 -6.18 18.53
N ASP A 161 6.27 -5.18 17.72
CA ASP A 161 6.54 -3.75 17.92
C ASP A 161 5.28 -2.93 18.24
N VAL A 162 4.09 -3.48 17.99
CA VAL A 162 2.80 -2.89 18.32
C VAL A 162 1.85 -3.92 18.91
N ASP A 163 0.98 -3.49 19.83
CA ASP A 163 -0.05 -4.36 20.42
C ASP A 163 -1.13 -4.71 19.38
N TRP A 164 -0.85 -5.73 18.57
CA TRP A 164 -1.75 -6.26 17.55
C TRP A 164 -1.49 -7.74 17.29
N ALA A 165 -2.57 -8.52 17.27
CA ALA A 165 -2.56 -9.90 16.79
C ALA A 165 -3.86 -10.22 16.06
N HIS A 166 -3.81 -11.16 15.12
CA HIS A 166 -4.97 -11.60 14.37
C HIS A 166 -4.95 -13.10 14.09
N GLY A 167 -6.12 -13.73 14.19
CA GLY A 167 -6.31 -15.13 13.81
C GLY A 167 -5.95 -16.14 14.89
N ARG A 168 -5.92 -17.41 14.50
CA ARG A 168 -5.65 -18.57 15.35
C ARG A 168 -4.93 -19.64 14.53
N GLY A 169 -3.96 -20.32 15.12
CA GLY A 169 -3.14 -21.36 14.48
C GLY A 169 -1.65 -21.14 14.72
N PRO A 170 -0.77 -21.76 13.92
CA PRO A 170 0.68 -21.55 13.97
C PRO A 170 1.04 -20.07 13.83
N GLU A 171 1.99 -19.61 14.64
CA GLU A 171 2.32 -18.19 14.74
C GLU A 171 3.21 -17.71 13.61
N VAL A 172 2.94 -16.50 13.12
CA VAL A 172 3.82 -15.70 12.29
C VAL A 172 4.11 -14.41 13.06
N VAL A 173 5.37 -14.19 13.39
CA VAL A 173 5.82 -13.08 14.25
C VAL A 173 6.79 -12.19 13.49
N GLY A 174 6.68 -10.89 13.68
CA GLY A 174 7.61 -9.86 13.18
C GLY A 174 7.01 -8.48 13.39
N THR A 175 7.63 -7.44 12.83
CA THR A 175 7.10 -6.08 12.94
C THR A 175 5.72 -5.98 12.30
N GLY A 176 4.87 -5.09 12.83
CA GLY A 176 3.55 -4.84 12.26
C GLY A 176 3.62 -4.41 10.78
N GLU A 177 4.69 -3.70 10.39
CA GLU A 177 4.94 -3.35 8.99
C GLU A 177 5.25 -4.60 8.14
N ALA A 178 6.15 -5.49 8.59
CA ALA A 178 6.46 -6.72 7.86
C ALA A 178 5.20 -7.60 7.71
N LEU A 179 4.39 -7.72 8.76
CA LEU A 179 3.12 -8.46 8.71
C LEU A 179 2.13 -7.80 7.74
N LEU A 180 2.04 -6.47 7.71
CA LEU A 180 1.23 -5.73 6.74
C LEU A 180 1.67 -6.03 5.30
N MET A 181 2.97 -5.96 5.02
CA MET A 181 3.53 -6.19 3.70
C MET A 181 3.35 -7.65 3.24
N ALA A 182 3.49 -8.61 4.16
CA ALA A 182 3.19 -10.01 3.87
C ALA A 182 1.69 -10.23 3.62
N MET A 183 0.79 -9.60 4.38
CA MET A 183 -0.65 -9.64 4.08
C MET A 183 -0.95 -9.08 2.68
N ALA A 184 -0.29 -7.98 2.32
CA ALA A 184 -0.40 -7.32 1.01
C ALA A 184 0.24 -8.11 -0.14
N GLY A 185 0.84 -9.28 0.12
CA GLY A 185 1.37 -10.16 -0.90
C GLY A 185 2.80 -9.85 -1.33
N ARG A 186 3.62 -9.23 -0.47
CA ARG A 186 5.02 -8.94 -0.78
C ARG A 186 5.95 -9.97 -0.15
N PRO A 187 6.62 -10.84 -0.92
CA PRO A 187 7.53 -11.85 -0.36
C PRO A 187 8.84 -11.25 0.17
N ALA A 188 9.16 -10.00 -0.17
CA ALA A 188 10.41 -9.33 0.24
C ALA A 188 10.60 -9.25 1.77
N VAL A 189 9.52 -9.32 2.55
CA VAL A 189 9.55 -9.29 4.03
C VAL A 189 9.62 -10.66 4.68
N LEU A 190 9.65 -11.76 3.90
CA LEU A 190 9.68 -13.11 4.48
C LEU A 190 10.89 -13.35 5.38
N GLY A 191 12.03 -12.71 5.11
CA GLY A 191 13.22 -12.80 5.97
C GLY A 191 13.08 -12.06 7.30
N GLU A 192 12.08 -11.18 7.44
CA GLU A 192 11.77 -10.43 8.68
C GLU A 192 10.73 -11.15 9.55
N LEU A 193 10.18 -12.26 9.08
CA LEU A 193 9.13 -13.01 9.75
C LEU A 193 9.67 -14.33 10.32
N THR A 194 9.12 -14.73 11.46
CA THR A 194 9.48 -15.97 12.17
C THR A 194 8.22 -16.71 12.67
N GLY A 195 8.42 -17.84 13.34
CA GLY A 195 7.34 -18.62 13.96
C GLY A 195 6.88 -19.83 13.14
N ALA A 196 6.13 -20.73 13.79
CA ALA A 196 5.73 -22.02 13.22
C ALA A 196 4.83 -21.92 11.97
N GLY A 197 4.16 -20.78 11.77
CA GLY A 197 3.33 -20.48 10.60
C GLY A 197 4.09 -19.88 9.42
N HIS A 198 5.37 -19.53 9.57
CA HIS A 198 6.17 -18.85 8.56
C HIS A 198 6.19 -19.58 7.21
N ALA A 199 6.56 -20.85 7.22
CA ALA A 199 6.63 -21.66 6.00
C ALA A 199 5.26 -21.78 5.30
N ILE A 200 4.17 -21.83 6.07
CA ILE A 200 2.81 -21.86 5.54
C ILE A 200 2.49 -20.54 4.84
N LEU A 201 2.83 -19.39 5.44
CA LEU A 201 2.63 -18.09 4.82
C LEU A 201 3.46 -17.92 3.55
N ALA A 202 4.71 -18.38 3.55
CA ALA A 202 5.61 -18.30 2.40
C ALA A 202 5.06 -19.03 1.17
N THR A 203 4.41 -20.18 1.34
CA THR A 203 3.78 -20.91 0.22
C THR A 203 2.54 -20.22 -0.39
N ARG A 204 2.04 -19.16 0.26
CA ARG A 204 0.86 -18.39 -0.15
C ARG A 204 1.22 -17.00 -0.67
N LEU A 205 2.50 -16.69 -0.79
CA LEU A 205 3.05 -15.42 -1.28
C LEU A 205 3.54 -15.58 -2.71
#